data_AF-A0A223V2U4-F1
#
_entry.id   AF-A0A223V2U4-F1
#
_cell.length_a   1.000
_cell.length_b   1.000
_cell.length_c   1.000
_cell.angle_alpha   90.00
_cell.angle_beta   90.00
_cell.angle_gamma   90.00
#
_symmetry.space_group_name_H-M   'P 1'
#
loop_
_entity.id
_entity.type
_entity.pdbx_description
1 polymer ?
#
loop_
_entity_poly.entity_id
_entity_poly.type
_entity_poly.pdbx_seq_one_letter_code
_entity_poly.pdbx_strand_id
1 'polypeptide(L)'
;MAKHRTTQEVNAGSMADIAFLLLIFFLVTASIETDSGLNRMLPQKNQEAVADIKERNLFEISINNADEIMANREVIQLEVLRKGVTEFIDNGGSNCEYCLGNGTDELSEHPGKAIISIKTERNTSYPVYVSVQNEILGAYNHLRDRESLRLFGVPLEEMELEYYKEETNEERKQLLKEHIEVIREMYPQKILEPETVKN
;
A
#
# COMPACT_ATOMS: atom_id res chain seq x y z
N MET A 1 62.67 -45.31 21.94
CA MET A 1 61.34 -45.76 22.36
C MET A 1 60.39 -44.57 22.30
N ALA A 2 59.39 -44.61 21.41
CA ALA A 2 58.51 -43.47 21.14
C ALA A 2 57.37 -43.39 22.16
N LYS A 3 57.13 -42.19 22.70
CA LYS A 3 56.05 -41.87 23.64
C LYS A 3 54.72 -41.85 22.90
N HIS A 4 53.80 -42.73 23.27
CA HIS A 4 52.45 -42.81 22.71
C HIS A 4 51.67 -41.54 23.11
N ARG A 5 51.14 -40.77 22.13
CA ARG A 5 50.17 -39.69 22.37
C ARG A 5 48.81 -40.33 22.52
N THR A 6 48.25 -40.31 23.72
CA THR A 6 46.84 -40.62 23.96
C THR A 6 45.99 -39.55 23.27
N THR A 7 45.23 -39.94 22.25
CA THR A 7 44.20 -39.09 21.65
C THR A 7 43.10 -38.86 22.69
N GLN A 8 42.82 -37.60 22.99
CA GLN A 8 41.79 -37.20 23.94
C GLN A 8 40.42 -37.43 23.28
N GLU A 9 39.70 -38.46 23.72
CA GLU A 9 38.34 -38.73 23.23
C GLU A 9 37.41 -37.63 23.71
N VAL A 10 36.76 -36.96 22.75
CA VAL A 10 35.76 -35.94 23.06
C VAL A 10 34.47 -36.66 23.47
N ASN A 11 33.89 -36.29 24.61
CA ASN A 11 32.66 -36.90 25.11
C ASN A 11 31.49 -36.61 24.15
N ALA A 12 31.25 -37.53 23.23
CA ALA A 12 30.21 -37.42 22.20
C ALA A 12 28.80 -37.37 22.79
N GLY A 13 28.59 -37.92 23.99
CA GLY A 13 27.30 -37.85 24.69
C GLY A 13 26.96 -36.43 25.10
N SER A 14 27.90 -35.72 25.72
CA SER A 14 27.69 -34.33 26.14
C SER A 14 27.58 -33.35 24.96
N MET A 15 28.27 -33.64 23.85
CA MET A 15 28.10 -32.85 22.61
C MET A 15 26.74 -33.07 21.96
N ALA A 16 26.25 -34.32 21.96
CA ALA A 16 24.95 -34.65 21.39
C ALA A 16 23.79 -34.02 22.17
N ASP A 17 23.84 -34.01 23.50
CA ASP A 17 22.79 -33.40 24.35
C ASP A 17 22.66 -31.89 24.10
N ILE A 18 23.78 -31.17 24.06
CA ILE A 18 23.78 -29.72 23.81
C ILE A 18 23.27 -29.42 22.40
N ALA A 19 23.68 -30.21 21.40
CA ALA A 19 23.19 -30.02 20.03
C ALA A 19 21.67 -30.27 19.92
N PHE A 20 21.15 -31.26 20.65
CA PHE A 20 19.72 -31.60 20.65
C PHE A 20 18.87 -30.53 21.34
N LEU A 21 19.32 -30.00 22.48
CA LEU A 21 18.64 -28.90 23.17
C LEU A 21 18.63 -27.62 22.33
N LEU A 22 19.72 -27.31 21.62
CA LEU A 22 19.77 -26.17 20.70
C LEU A 22 18.84 -26.36 19.50
N LEU A 23 18.72 -27.58 18.97
CA LEU A 23 17.76 -27.90 17.90
C LEU A 23 16.32 -27.71 18.36
N ILE A 24 15.95 -28.22 19.55
CA ILE A 24 14.61 -28.01 20.10
C ILE A 24 14.38 -26.52 20.39
N PHE A 25 15.36 -25.82 20.95
CA PHE A 25 15.26 -24.37 21.17
C PHE A 25 14.97 -23.65 19.86
N PHE A 26 15.76 -23.87 18.80
CA PHE A 26 15.50 -23.27 17.49
C PHE A 26 14.17 -23.72 16.89
N LEU A 27 13.75 -24.97 17.08
CA LEU A 27 12.46 -25.47 16.58
C LEU A 27 11.25 -24.86 17.31
N VAL A 28 11.36 -24.66 18.63
CA VAL A 28 10.27 -24.16 19.48
C VAL A 28 10.18 -22.64 19.43
N THR A 29 11.31 -21.94 19.34
CA THR A 29 11.31 -20.47 19.23
C THR A 29 11.28 -19.97 17.80
N ALA A 30 11.42 -20.82 16.78
CA ALA A 30 11.13 -20.44 15.39
C ALA A 30 9.62 -20.47 15.15
N SER A 31 8.89 -19.52 15.74
CA SER A 31 7.62 -19.12 15.16
C SER A 31 7.94 -18.38 13.86
N ILE A 32 7.52 -18.93 12.72
CA ILE A 32 7.38 -18.14 11.50
C ILE A 32 6.19 -17.22 11.74
N GLU A 33 6.45 -16.05 12.32
CA GLU A 33 5.48 -14.97 12.31
C GLU A 33 5.30 -14.58 10.83
N THR A 34 4.14 -14.93 10.27
CA THR A 34 3.74 -14.36 9.00
C THR A 34 3.41 -12.90 9.27
N ASP A 35 4.37 -12.01 9.00
CA ASP A 35 4.08 -10.59 8.85
C ASP A 35 3.07 -10.46 7.70
N SER A 36 1.79 -10.44 8.03
CA SER A 36 0.75 -9.91 7.14
C SER A 36 0.90 -8.39 7.13
N GLY A 37 2.04 -7.94 6.61
CA GLY A 37 2.34 -6.56 6.28
C GLY A 37 1.83 -6.26 4.88
N LEU A 38 1.27 -5.07 4.70
CA LEU A 38 0.88 -4.55 3.39
C LEU A 38 2.16 -4.44 2.53
N ASN A 39 2.36 -5.35 1.57
CA ASN A 39 3.52 -5.32 0.67
C ASN A 39 3.39 -4.10 -0.27
N ARG A 40 3.85 -2.94 0.20
CA ARG A 40 3.90 -1.70 -0.55
C ARG A 40 5.35 -1.29 -0.75
N MET A 41 5.73 -1.03 -1.99
CA MET A 41 6.91 -0.22 -2.25
C MET A 41 6.66 1.19 -1.72
N LEU A 42 7.61 1.71 -0.94
CA LEU A 42 7.62 3.12 -0.59
C LEU A 42 7.70 3.93 -1.89
N PRO A 43 6.82 4.92 -2.10
CA PRO A 43 6.96 5.82 -3.24
C PRO A 43 8.33 6.49 -3.17
N GLN A 44 8.95 6.69 -4.34
CA GLN A 44 10.22 7.42 -4.40
C GLN A 44 10.04 8.80 -3.80
N LYS A 45 11.01 9.25 -3.00
CA LYS A 45 10.97 10.55 -2.33
C LYS A 45 11.02 11.64 -3.40
N ASN A 46 9.87 12.17 -3.78
CA ASN A 46 9.79 13.26 -4.74
C ASN A 46 10.46 14.50 -4.14
N GLN A 47 11.50 15.00 -4.80
CA GLN A 47 12.21 16.25 -4.45
C GLN A 47 11.56 17.47 -5.12
N GLU A 48 10.30 17.36 -5.52
CA GLU A 48 9.55 18.55 -5.90
C GLU A 48 9.34 19.35 -4.62
N ALA A 49 9.90 20.56 -4.60
CA ALA A 49 9.60 21.56 -3.58
C ALA A 49 8.10 21.50 -3.27
N VAL A 50 7.71 21.63 -1.99
CA VAL A 50 6.31 21.69 -1.55
C VAL A 50 5.65 22.83 -2.31
N ALA A 51 5.17 22.53 -3.50
CA ALA A 51 4.42 23.44 -4.33
C ALA A 51 3.17 23.76 -3.53
N ASP A 52 2.70 24.99 -3.62
CA ASP A 52 1.48 25.43 -2.98
C ASP A 52 0.33 24.50 -3.44
N ILE A 53 -0.03 23.52 -2.60
CA ILE A 53 -1.09 22.56 -2.90
C ILE A 53 -2.39 23.33 -2.74
N LYS A 54 -3.12 23.51 -3.84
CA LYS A 54 -4.46 24.12 -3.79
C LYS A 54 -5.35 23.31 -2.85
N GLU A 55 -6.09 23.97 -1.97
CA GLU A 55 -6.99 23.32 -1.01
C GLU A 55 -7.98 22.36 -1.70
N ARG A 56 -8.52 22.73 -2.87
CA ARG A 56 -9.40 21.87 -3.69
C ARG A 56 -8.77 20.58 -4.21
N ASN A 57 -7.44 20.46 -4.19
CA ASN A 57 -6.71 19.25 -4.59
C ASN A 57 -6.36 18.37 -3.39
N LEU A 58 -6.81 18.73 -2.18
CA LEU A 58 -6.61 17.96 -0.95
C LEU A 58 -7.96 17.40 -0.47
N PHE A 59 -8.04 16.07 -0.35
CA PHE A 59 -9.17 15.39 0.27
C PHE A 59 -8.76 14.97 1.67
N GLU A 60 -9.36 15.61 2.67
CA GLU A 60 -9.03 15.37 4.08
C GLU A 60 -9.95 14.31 4.67
N ILE A 61 -9.36 13.22 5.13
CA ILE A 61 -10.01 12.16 5.89
C ILE A 61 -9.44 12.21 7.30
N SER A 62 -10.32 12.23 8.30
CA SER A 62 -9.93 12.14 9.70
C SER A 62 -10.73 11.07 10.42
N ILE A 63 -10.06 10.36 11.33
CA ILE A 63 -10.67 9.36 12.20
C ILE A 63 -10.48 9.81 13.64
N ASN A 64 -11.58 9.97 14.38
CA ASN A 64 -11.54 10.41 15.76
C ASN A 64 -11.39 9.22 16.75
N ASN A 65 -11.23 9.52 18.03
CA ASN A 65 -11.12 8.52 19.10
C ASN A 65 -12.37 7.64 19.30
N ALA A 66 -13.50 8.00 18.68
CA ALA A 66 -14.74 7.20 18.69
C ALA A 66 -14.89 6.36 17.42
N ASP A 67 -13.83 6.25 16.60
CA ASP A 67 -13.82 5.55 15.31
C ASP A 67 -14.79 6.15 14.27
N GLU A 68 -15.24 7.39 14.45
CA GLU A 68 -16.05 8.08 13.47
C GLU A 68 -15.15 8.64 12.36
N ILE A 69 -15.57 8.41 11.12
CA ILE A 69 -14.86 8.86 9.92
C ILE A 69 -15.46 10.18 9.48
N MET A 70 -14.61 11.20 9.36
CA MET A 70 -14.98 12.50 8.81
C MET A 70 -14.19 12.74 7.52
N ALA A 71 -14.89 13.02 6.43
CA ALA A 71 -14.32 13.37 5.14
C ALA A 71 -14.85 14.75 4.72
N ASN A 72 -13.98 15.65 4.26
CA ASN A 72 -14.35 17.02 3.86
C ASN A 72 -15.21 17.76 4.91
N ARG A 73 -14.88 17.58 6.20
CA ARG A 73 -15.56 18.20 7.36
C ARG A 73 -16.98 17.67 7.64
N GLU A 74 -17.38 16.58 7.01
CA GLU A 74 -18.65 15.90 7.26
C GLU A 74 -18.43 14.48 7.79
N VAL A 75 -19.21 14.07 8.79
CA VAL A 75 -19.19 12.69 9.30
C VAL A 75 -19.90 11.81 8.29
N ILE A 76 -19.19 10.80 7.80
CA ILE A 76 -19.68 9.89 6.76
C ILE A 76 -19.63 8.44 7.24
N GLN A 77 -20.42 7.60 6.57
CA GLN A 77 -20.30 6.14 6.70
C GLN A 77 -19.18 5.62 5.80
N LEU A 78 -18.53 4.54 6.22
CA LEU A 78 -17.40 3.94 5.51
C LEU A 78 -17.75 3.59 4.07
N GLU A 79 -18.97 3.11 3.83
CA GLU A 79 -19.45 2.66 2.52
C GLU A 79 -19.54 3.81 1.50
N VAL A 80 -19.67 5.05 1.97
CA VAL A 80 -19.74 6.25 1.12
C VAL A 80 -18.35 6.78 0.78
N LEU A 81 -17.34 6.46 1.60
CA LEU A 81 -15.98 6.99 1.46
C LEU A 81 -15.39 6.69 0.09
N ARG A 82 -15.49 5.44 -0.38
CA ARG A 82 -14.95 5.05 -1.69
C ARG A 82 -15.55 5.87 -2.82
N LYS A 83 -16.87 6.07 -2.82
CA LYS A 83 -17.55 6.89 -3.83
C LYS A 83 -17.04 8.33 -3.80
N GLY A 84 -16.95 8.93 -2.60
CA GLY A 84 -16.44 10.30 -2.45
C GLY A 84 -14.99 10.46 -2.92
N VAL A 85 -14.12 9.50 -2.59
CA VAL A 85 -12.72 9.47 -3.06
C VAL A 85 -12.64 9.29 -4.57
N THR A 86 -13.45 8.39 -5.15
CA THR A 86 -13.51 8.20 -6.61
C THR A 86 -13.96 9.47 -7.33
N GLU A 87 -15.05 10.10 -6.89
CA GLU A 87 -15.55 11.36 -7.47
C GLU A 87 -14.53 12.49 -7.33
N PHE A 88 -13.85 12.58 -6.19
CA PHE A 88 -12.80 13.56 -5.96
C PHE A 88 -11.63 13.38 -6.94
N ILE A 89 -11.09 12.15 -7.06
CA ILE A 89 -9.93 11.88 -7.92
C ILE A 89 -10.30 12.05 -9.40
N ASP A 90 -11.46 11.56 -9.80
CA ASP A 90 -11.93 11.53 -11.20
C ASP A 90 -12.69 12.79 -11.62
N ASN A 91 -12.68 13.85 -10.80
CA ASN A 91 -13.48 15.05 -11.04
C ASN A 91 -13.20 15.70 -12.41
N GLY A 92 -11.92 15.80 -12.80
CA GLY A 92 -11.54 16.40 -14.09
C GLY A 92 -11.69 17.93 -14.16
N GLY A 93 -11.50 18.65 -13.05
CA GLY A 93 -11.65 20.12 -12.97
C GLY A 93 -10.70 20.94 -13.85
N SER A 94 -9.69 20.32 -14.48
CA SER A 94 -8.80 20.95 -15.46
C SER A 94 -8.24 19.91 -16.44
N ASN A 95 -8.28 20.19 -17.74
CA ASN A 95 -7.59 19.47 -18.84
C ASN A 95 -7.35 17.96 -18.59
N CYS A 96 -8.41 17.22 -18.22
CA CYS A 96 -8.34 15.78 -18.05
C CYS A 96 -9.18 15.10 -19.12
N GLU A 97 -8.53 14.45 -20.09
CA GLU A 97 -9.23 13.83 -21.23
C GLU A 97 -9.85 12.47 -20.89
N TYR A 98 -9.40 11.83 -19.81
CA TYR A 98 -9.82 10.49 -19.40
C TYR A 98 -10.66 10.50 -18.11
N CYS A 99 -10.85 11.66 -17.49
CA CYS A 99 -11.72 11.81 -16.32
C CYS A 99 -13.20 11.78 -16.73
N LEU A 100 -14.05 11.15 -15.92
CA LEU A 100 -15.50 11.07 -16.18
C LEU A 100 -16.35 11.88 -15.19
N GLY A 101 -15.72 12.63 -14.29
CA GLY A 101 -16.40 13.50 -13.33
C GLY A 101 -17.01 14.77 -13.93
N ASN A 102 -17.66 15.55 -13.06
CA ASN A 102 -18.41 16.74 -13.46
C ASN A 102 -17.54 18.01 -13.64
N GLY A 103 -16.25 17.94 -13.36
CA GLY A 103 -15.33 19.07 -13.48
C GLY A 103 -15.65 20.24 -12.55
N THR A 104 -16.14 19.98 -11.34
CA THR A 104 -16.55 21.04 -10.42
C THR A 104 -15.33 21.76 -9.82
N ASP A 105 -15.53 23.03 -9.42
CA ASP A 105 -14.48 23.85 -8.80
C ASP A 105 -14.17 23.48 -7.35
N GLU A 106 -15.01 22.66 -6.74
CA GLU A 106 -14.92 22.23 -5.34
C GLU A 106 -14.02 21.00 -5.17
N LEU A 107 -13.82 20.22 -6.23
CA LEU A 107 -13.07 18.98 -6.23
C LEU A 107 -11.75 19.10 -7.03
N SER A 108 -10.99 18.01 -7.04
CA SER A 108 -9.64 18.01 -7.59
C SER A 108 -9.59 18.42 -9.07
N GLU A 109 -8.53 19.12 -9.44
CA GLU A 109 -8.32 19.58 -10.81
C GLU A 109 -7.98 18.43 -11.76
N HIS A 110 -7.23 17.44 -11.29
CA HIS A 110 -6.73 16.34 -12.09
C HIS A 110 -6.25 15.20 -11.16
N PRO A 111 -6.37 13.91 -11.53
CA PRO A 111 -5.88 12.78 -10.72
C PRO A 111 -4.41 12.94 -10.31
N GLY A 112 -3.58 13.43 -11.23
CA GLY A 112 -2.18 13.76 -11.00
C GLY A 112 -1.91 14.83 -9.92
N LYS A 113 -2.89 15.63 -9.52
CA LYS A 113 -2.78 16.63 -8.45
C LYS A 113 -3.59 16.25 -7.20
N ALA A 114 -4.51 15.30 -7.30
CA ALA A 114 -5.33 14.84 -6.21
C ALA A 114 -4.47 14.20 -5.10
N ILE A 115 -4.60 14.70 -3.88
CA ILE A 115 -3.89 14.20 -2.70
C ILE A 115 -4.93 13.79 -1.66
N ILE A 116 -4.80 12.57 -1.16
CA ILE A 116 -5.63 12.06 -0.06
C ILE A 116 -4.82 12.18 1.22
N SER A 117 -5.32 12.94 2.19
CA SER A 117 -4.69 13.08 3.51
C SER A 117 -5.47 12.30 4.55
N ILE A 118 -4.83 11.39 5.26
CA ILE A 118 -5.45 10.58 6.31
C ILE A 118 -4.85 10.98 7.66
N LYS A 119 -5.68 11.55 8.52
CA LYS A 119 -5.33 11.93 9.88
C LYS A 119 -6.03 11.03 10.89
N THR A 120 -5.28 10.44 11.79
CA THR A 120 -5.86 9.60 12.87
C THR A 120 -5.62 10.23 14.22
N GLU A 121 -6.55 10.03 15.15
CA GLU A 121 -6.31 10.30 16.57
C GLU A 121 -5.62 9.11 17.24
N ARG A 122 -4.95 9.36 18.38
CA ARG A 122 -4.10 8.35 19.03
C ARG A 122 -4.82 7.06 19.40
N ASN A 123 -6.13 7.14 19.72
CA ASN A 123 -6.91 5.98 20.14
C ASN A 123 -7.75 5.39 19.00
N THR A 124 -7.48 5.76 17.75
CA THR A 124 -8.14 5.18 16.58
C THR A 124 -7.90 3.67 16.54
N SER A 125 -8.96 2.90 16.38
CA SER A 125 -8.88 1.45 16.26
C SER A 125 -8.21 1.03 14.95
N TYR A 126 -7.25 0.12 15.04
CA TYR A 126 -6.51 -0.38 13.87
C TYR A 126 -7.42 -0.97 12.77
N PRO A 127 -8.44 -1.80 13.09
CA PRO A 127 -9.45 -2.24 12.12
C PRO A 127 -10.12 -1.12 11.33
N VAL A 128 -10.45 0.00 11.97
CA VAL A 128 -11.12 1.13 11.30
C VAL A 128 -10.16 1.85 10.37
N TYR A 129 -8.93 2.09 10.82
CA TYR A 129 -7.86 2.61 9.96
C TYR A 129 -7.63 1.74 8.71
N VAL A 130 -7.54 0.42 8.88
CA VAL A 130 -7.37 -0.51 7.75
C VAL A 130 -8.57 -0.49 6.82
N SER A 131 -9.78 -0.40 7.36
CA SER A 131 -11.01 -0.33 6.56
C SER A 131 -11.05 0.94 5.71
N VAL A 132 -10.69 2.09 6.28
CA VAL A 132 -10.55 3.36 5.53
C VAL A 132 -9.51 3.24 4.41
N GLN A 133 -8.35 2.66 4.70
CA GLN A 133 -7.32 2.44 3.69
C GLN A 133 -7.79 1.54 2.54
N ASN A 134 -8.57 0.50 2.85
CA ASN A 134 -9.14 -0.41 1.85
C ASN A 134 -10.16 0.30 0.95
N GLU A 135 -10.96 1.22 1.49
CA GLU A 135 -11.90 2.00 0.68
C GLU A 135 -11.19 2.98 -0.26
N ILE A 136 -10.11 3.61 0.21
CA ILE A 136 -9.26 4.47 -0.63
C ILE A 136 -8.57 3.66 -1.73
N LEU A 137 -7.99 2.51 -1.38
CA LEU A 137 -7.39 1.60 -2.34
C LEU A 137 -8.40 1.09 -3.37
N GLY A 138 -9.61 0.73 -2.92
CA GLY A 138 -10.70 0.33 -3.79
C GLY A 138 -11.09 1.42 -4.79
N ALA A 139 -11.06 2.69 -4.39
CA ALA A 139 -11.30 3.82 -5.29
C ALA A 139 -10.22 3.93 -6.39
N TYR A 140 -8.95 3.79 -6.03
CA TYR A 140 -7.85 3.79 -7.00
C TYR A 140 -7.92 2.59 -7.94
N ASN A 141 -8.16 1.40 -7.42
CA ASN A 141 -8.27 0.18 -8.23
C ASN A 141 -9.42 0.29 -9.23
N HIS A 142 -10.60 0.74 -8.79
CA HIS A 142 -11.74 0.96 -9.68
C HIS A 142 -11.41 1.90 -10.84
N LEU A 143 -10.75 3.03 -10.57
CA LEU A 143 -10.37 4.00 -11.61
C LEU A 143 -9.30 3.45 -12.56
N ARG A 144 -8.30 2.76 -12.01
CA ARG A 144 -7.22 2.16 -12.79
C ARG A 144 -7.69 0.99 -13.64
N ASP A 145 -8.54 0.12 -13.10
CA ASP A 145 -9.13 -1.00 -13.83
C ASP A 145 -9.99 -0.51 -15.00
N ARG A 146 -10.77 0.55 -14.78
CA ARG A 146 -11.57 1.18 -15.85
C ARG A 146 -10.69 1.63 -17.02
N GLU A 147 -9.62 2.38 -16.74
CA GLU A 147 -8.73 2.86 -17.80
C GLU A 147 -7.88 1.75 -18.42
N SER A 148 -7.47 0.77 -17.63
CA SER A 148 -6.77 -0.42 -18.11
C SER A 148 -7.63 -1.20 -19.10
N LEU A 149 -8.90 -1.41 -18.76
CA LEU A 149 -9.85 -2.06 -19.64
C LEU A 149 -10.07 -1.25 -20.93
N ARG A 150 -10.12 0.08 -20.83
CA ARG A 150 -10.29 0.97 -21.99
C ARG A 150 -9.08 0.96 -22.94
N LEU A 151 -7.86 0.96 -22.39
CA LEU A 151 -6.61 1.09 -23.15
C LEU A 151 -6.07 -0.26 -23.63
N PHE A 152 -6.14 -1.29 -22.78
CA PHE A 152 -5.48 -2.58 -23.00
C PHE A 152 -6.46 -3.75 -23.09
N GLY A 153 -7.75 -3.54 -22.80
CA GLY A 153 -8.78 -4.58 -22.88
C GLY A 153 -8.75 -5.58 -21.72
N VAL A 154 -7.94 -5.33 -20.69
CA VAL A 154 -7.79 -6.18 -19.51
C VAL A 154 -7.82 -5.33 -18.24
N PRO A 155 -8.46 -5.78 -17.14
CA PRO A 155 -8.36 -5.11 -15.84
C PRO A 155 -6.91 -5.01 -15.37
N LEU A 156 -6.58 -3.96 -14.60
CA LEU A 156 -5.24 -3.78 -14.06
C LEU A 156 -4.91 -4.91 -13.09
N GLU A 157 -5.86 -5.31 -12.26
CA GLU A 157 -5.68 -6.44 -11.32
C GLU A 157 -5.24 -7.71 -12.05
N GLU A 158 -5.85 -8.04 -13.19
CA GLU A 158 -5.47 -9.20 -13.98
C GLU A 158 -4.07 -9.07 -14.60
N MET A 159 -3.70 -7.87 -15.07
CA MET A 159 -2.35 -7.61 -15.58
C MET A 159 -1.29 -7.74 -14.48
N GLU A 160 -1.55 -7.22 -13.29
CA GLU A 160 -0.65 -7.32 -12.15
C GLU A 160 -0.50 -8.79 -11.72
N LEU A 161 -1.61 -9.53 -11.63
CA LEU A 161 -1.59 -10.97 -11.35
C LEU A 161 -0.78 -11.74 -12.40
N GLU A 162 -0.91 -11.42 -13.69
CA GLU A 162 -0.10 -12.05 -14.75
C GLU A 162 1.38 -11.66 -14.62
N TYR A 163 1.68 -10.41 -14.30
CA TYR A 163 3.04 -9.90 -14.15
C TYR A 163 3.83 -10.60 -13.04
N TYR A 164 3.17 -10.86 -11.90
CA TYR A 164 3.79 -11.52 -10.75
C TYR A 164 3.83 -13.05 -10.82
N LYS A 165 3.16 -13.68 -11.80
CA LYS A 165 3.24 -15.14 -12.01
C LYS A 165 4.65 -15.54 -12.46
N GLU A 166 5.15 -16.61 -11.85
CA GLU A 166 6.49 -17.14 -12.16
C GLU A 166 6.56 -17.68 -13.60
N GLU A 167 5.47 -18.23 -14.14
CA GLU A 167 5.43 -18.81 -15.49
C GLU A 167 5.42 -17.76 -16.61
N THR A 168 5.21 -16.49 -16.29
CA THR A 168 5.15 -15.41 -17.29
C THR A 168 6.55 -15.13 -17.83
N ASN A 169 6.70 -15.18 -19.15
CA ASN A 169 7.99 -14.93 -19.80
C ASN A 169 8.45 -13.47 -19.65
N GLU A 170 9.76 -13.24 -19.76
CA GLU A 170 10.36 -11.92 -19.49
C GLU A 170 9.92 -10.83 -20.48
N GLU A 171 9.69 -11.19 -21.75
CA GLU A 171 9.18 -10.24 -22.76
C GLU A 171 7.76 -9.77 -22.40
N ARG A 172 6.90 -10.70 -21.96
CA ARG A 172 5.54 -10.42 -21.51
C ARG A 172 5.54 -9.61 -20.22
N LYS A 173 6.44 -9.93 -19.26
CA LYS A 173 6.60 -9.13 -18.04
C LYS A 173 7.00 -7.69 -18.35
N GLN A 174 7.89 -7.48 -19.31
CA GLN A 174 8.30 -6.13 -19.72
C GLN A 174 7.11 -5.36 -20.33
N LEU A 175 6.34 -5.98 -21.22
CA LEU A 175 5.12 -5.37 -21.79
C LEU A 175 4.08 -5.04 -20.71
N LEU A 176 3.79 -5.98 -19.80
CA LEU A 176 2.85 -5.78 -18.71
C LEU A 176 3.31 -4.65 -17.79
N LYS A 177 4.61 -4.59 -17.48
CA LYS A 177 5.19 -3.49 -16.70
C LYS A 177 4.96 -2.13 -17.37
N GLU A 178 5.19 -2.02 -18.67
CA GLU A 178 4.95 -0.78 -19.41
C GLU A 178 3.47 -0.36 -19.34
N HIS A 179 2.54 -1.30 -19.53
CA HIS A 179 1.11 -1.01 -19.41
C HIS A 179 0.70 -0.60 -17.98
N ILE A 180 1.18 -1.32 -16.97
CA ILE A 180 0.90 -1.06 -15.55
C ILE A 180 1.40 0.34 -15.17
N GLU A 181 2.61 0.72 -15.57
CA GLU A 181 3.17 2.04 -15.27
C GLU A 181 2.37 3.17 -15.92
N VAL A 182 1.93 3.02 -17.18
CA VAL A 182 1.04 4.01 -17.83
C VAL A 182 -0.24 4.24 -17.02
N ILE A 183 -0.90 3.18 -16.54
CA ILE A 183 -2.13 3.30 -15.74
C ILE A 183 -1.85 3.95 -14.38
N ARG A 184 -0.72 3.60 -13.74
CA ARG A 184 -0.30 4.18 -12.46
C ARG A 184 0.07 5.66 -12.60
N GLU A 185 0.63 6.08 -13.72
CA GLU A 185 0.92 7.48 -14.02
C GLU A 185 -0.36 8.29 -14.28
N MET A 186 -1.38 7.70 -14.91
CA MET A 186 -2.69 8.34 -15.09
C MET A 186 -3.40 8.58 -13.76
N TYR A 187 -3.44 7.59 -12.87
CA TYR A 187 -4.00 7.70 -11.53
C TYR A 187 -2.93 7.47 -10.45
N PRO A 188 -2.05 8.44 -10.19
CA PRO A 188 -0.98 8.27 -9.21
C PRO A 188 -1.56 8.25 -7.80
N GLN A 189 -1.11 7.28 -7.01
CA GLN A 189 -1.57 7.12 -5.63
C GLN A 189 -0.79 8.05 -4.72
N LYS A 190 -1.38 9.21 -4.40
CA LYS A 190 -0.77 10.25 -3.54
C LYS A 190 -1.50 10.30 -2.20
N ILE A 191 -1.08 9.45 -1.27
CA ILE A 191 -1.61 9.40 0.08
C ILE A 191 -0.60 10.04 1.04
N LEU A 192 -1.05 11.00 1.84
CA LEU A 192 -0.28 11.64 2.89
C LEU A 192 -0.84 11.25 4.26
N GLU A 193 0.05 10.86 5.17
CA GLU A 193 -0.29 10.60 6.56
C GLU A 193 0.48 11.60 7.42
N PRO A 194 -0.10 12.78 7.75
CA PRO A 194 0.55 13.74 8.63
C PRO A 194 0.74 13.14 10.02
N GLU A 195 1.85 13.51 10.69
CA GLU A 195 2.11 13.07 12.06
C GLU A 195 0.94 13.47 12.98
N THR A 196 0.52 12.53 13.83
CA THR A 196 -0.51 12.78 14.83
C THR A 196 0.00 13.86 15.79
N VAL A 197 -0.63 15.05 15.79
CA VAL A 197 -0.26 16.14 16.69
C VAL A 197 -0.40 15.66 18.13
N LYS A 198 0.72 15.66 18.86
CA LYS A 198 0.72 15.39 20.29
C LYS A 198 0.14 16.61 21.01
N ASN A 199 -1.18 16.66 21.14
CA ASN A 199 -1.81 17.46 22.20
C ASN A 199 -1.57 16.78 23.55
#